data_AF-A0A5J5KUF4-F1
#
_entry.id   AF-A0A5J5KUF4-F1
#
_cell.length_a   1.000
_cell.length_b   1.000
_cell.length_c   1.000
_cell.angle_alpha   90.00
_cell.angle_beta   90.00
_cell.angle_gamma   90.00
#
_symmetry.space_group_name_H-M   'P 1'
#
loop_
_entity.id
_entity.type
_entity.pdbx_description
1 polymer ?
#
loop_
_entity_poly.entity_id
_entity_poly.type
_entity_poly.pdbx_seq_one_letter_code
_entity_poly.pdbx_strand_id
1 'polypeptide(L)'
;MTMRYAATLAATEEAEFLRYKKIGADGRDLNITPRDLLDIAQLDQRADRVLPNGLCMLPPTQTCDKGNACLPCGSFATDRTHLPEHQAQRDRLKTLISTRISQYEKRHGEPMPETNIWLTGRRRELASLEAIITRLEHEPDGEAVAGAGSSNRTNLTLVTDPAQRAELHHQLKSRSHP
;
A
#
# COMPACT_ATOMS: atom_id res chain seq x y z
N MET A 1 -9.25 -28.65 -9.67
CA MET A 1 -10.13 -27.67 -9.01
C MET A 1 -11.36 -27.44 -9.88
N THR A 2 -12.55 -27.28 -9.30
CA THR A 2 -13.80 -27.02 -10.06
C THR A 2 -14.06 -25.53 -10.19
N MET A 3 -14.73 -25.09 -11.27
CA MET A 3 -15.10 -23.68 -11.51
C MET A 3 -15.85 -23.04 -10.33
N ARG A 4 -16.63 -23.83 -9.58
CA ARG A 4 -17.36 -23.39 -8.37
C ARG A 4 -16.43 -22.98 -7.23
N TYR A 5 -15.33 -23.71 -7.03
CA TYR A 5 -14.34 -23.38 -6.01
C TYR A 5 -13.65 -22.05 -6.32
N ALA A 6 -13.22 -21.87 -7.58
CA ALA A 6 -12.57 -20.63 -8.01
C ALA A 6 -13.47 -19.40 -7.84
N ALA A 7 -14.75 -19.51 -8.21
CA ALA A 7 -15.70 -18.41 -8.03
C ALA A 7 -15.95 -18.07 -6.55
N THR A 8 -16.01 -19.08 -5.69
CA THR A 8 -16.23 -18.87 -4.24
C THR A 8 -15.00 -18.22 -3.59
N LEU A 9 -13.80 -18.66 -3.96
CA LEU A 9 -12.55 -18.09 -3.47
C LEU A 9 -12.43 -16.61 -3.87
N ALA A 10 -12.62 -16.29 -5.15
CA ALA A 10 -12.54 -14.92 -5.65
C ALA A 10 -13.54 -13.97 -4.96
N ALA A 11 -14.79 -14.43 -4.78
CA ALA A 11 -15.80 -13.64 -4.07
C ALA A 11 -15.45 -13.40 -2.59
N THR A 12 -14.82 -14.39 -1.94
CA THR A 12 -14.38 -14.27 -0.54
C THR A 12 -13.19 -13.32 -0.41
N GLU A 13 -12.22 -13.41 -1.31
CA GLU A 13 -11.05 -12.52 -1.36
C GLU A 13 -11.47 -11.07 -1.61
N GLU A 14 -12.38 -10.82 -2.56
CA GLU A 14 -12.94 -9.48 -2.79
C GLU A 14 -13.66 -8.95 -1.55
N ALA A 15 -14.51 -9.76 -0.92
CA ALA A 15 -15.25 -9.33 0.27
C ALA A 15 -14.32 -8.96 1.43
N GLU A 16 -13.30 -9.79 1.71
CA GLU A 16 -12.31 -9.49 2.74
C GLU A 16 -11.43 -8.28 2.37
N PHE A 17 -11.07 -8.11 1.09
CA PHE A 17 -10.36 -6.92 0.65
C PHE A 17 -11.19 -5.66 0.86
N LEU A 18 -12.48 -5.65 0.54
CA LEU A 18 -13.33 -4.47 0.68
C LEU A 18 -13.70 -4.17 2.14
N ARG A 19 -13.63 -5.17 3.03
CA ARG A 19 -13.99 -5.04 4.44
C ARG A 19 -13.11 -4.07 5.21
N TYR A 20 -11.80 -4.10 4.98
CA TYR A 20 -10.82 -3.30 5.74
C TYR A 20 -10.43 -2.03 4.99
N LYS A 21 -10.44 -0.90 5.69
CA LYS A 21 -9.92 0.37 5.18
C LYS A 21 -8.41 0.29 4.99
N LYS A 22 -7.92 0.82 3.86
CA LYS A 22 -6.49 0.92 3.57
C LYS A 22 -5.99 2.30 3.96
N ILE A 23 -4.79 2.32 4.55
CA ILE A 23 -4.08 3.54 4.98
C ILE A 23 -2.69 3.58 4.35
N GLY A 24 -2.13 4.77 4.22
CA GLY A 24 -0.78 4.97 3.70
C GLY A 24 0.33 4.72 4.72
N ALA A 25 1.58 4.74 4.26
CA ALA A 25 2.79 4.58 5.09
C ALA A 25 2.89 5.56 6.27
N ASP A 26 2.31 6.75 6.15
CA ASP A 26 2.31 7.77 7.21
C ASP A 26 1.09 7.65 8.15
N GLY A 27 0.32 6.56 8.06
CA GLY A 27 -0.94 6.39 8.81
C GLY A 27 -2.09 7.26 8.32
N ARG A 28 -1.93 7.94 7.16
CA ARG A 28 -2.94 8.82 6.59
C ARG A 28 -3.99 8.03 5.80
N ASP A 29 -5.21 8.55 5.80
CA ASP A 29 -6.28 8.05 4.94
C ASP A 29 -5.93 8.24 3.46
N LEU A 30 -6.35 7.28 2.65
CA LEU A 30 -6.16 7.30 1.21
C LEU A 30 -7.36 7.98 0.54
N ASN A 31 -7.11 8.90 -0.39
CA ASN A 31 -8.17 9.54 -1.19
C ASN A 31 -8.54 8.70 -2.43
N ILE A 32 -8.73 7.40 -2.22
CA ILE A 32 -9.11 6.41 -3.22
C ILE A 32 -10.02 5.37 -2.55
N THR A 33 -11.04 4.90 -3.26
CA THR A 33 -11.98 3.95 -2.69
C THR A 33 -11.36 2.55 -2.61
N PRO A 34 -11.80 1.69 -1.68
CA PRO A 34 -11.37 0.29 -1.64
C PRO A 34 -11.63 -0.46 -2.94
N ARG A 35 -12.71 -0.14 -3.66
CA ARG A 35 -13.00 -0.75 -4.97
C ARG A 35 -11.99 -0.33 -6.03
N ASP A 36 -11.70 0.97 -6.14
CA ASP A 36 -10.67 1.43 -7.08
C ASP A 36 -9.29 0.83 -6.75
N LEU A 37 -8.98 0.63 -5.46
CA LEU A 37 -7.74 -0.05 -5.03
C LEU A 37 -7.71 -1.52 -5.45
N LEU A 38 -8.83 -2.23 -5.34
CA LEU A 38 -8.96 -3.61 -5.79
C LEU A 38 -8.77 -3.69 -7.30
N ASP A 39 -9.41 -2.80 -8.04
CA ASP A 39 -9.27 -2.73 -9.50
C ASP A 39 -7.81 -2.50 -9.88
N ILE A 40 -7.14 -1.49 -9.29
CA ILE A 40 -5.71 -1.22 -9.52
C ILE A 40 -4.83 -2.42 -9.21
N ALA A 41 -5.10 -3.15 -8.12
CA ALA A 41 -4.34 -4.32 -7.72
C ALA A 41 -4.46 -5.48 -8.73
N GLN A 42 -5.59 -5.57 -9.44
CA GLN A 42 -5.87 -6.60 -10.44
C GLN A 42 -5.45 -6.18 -11.86
N LEU A 43 -5.10 -4.91 -12.10
CA LEU A 43 -4.65 -4.43 -13.41
C LEU A 43 -3.36 -5.11 -13.87
N ASP A 44 -3.33 -5.45 -15.16
CA ASP A 44 -2.17 -5.97 -15.89
C ASP A 44 -1.52 -7.25 -15.32
N GLN A 45 -2.23 -8.01 -14.46
CA GLN A 45 -1.74 -9.22 -13.80
C GLN A 45 -0.38 -9.04 -13.10
N ARG A 46 -0.02 -7.81 -12.72
CA ARG A 46 1.29 -7.57 -12.13
C ARG A 46 1.27 -7.93 -10.65
N ALA A 47 1.85 -9.08 -10.33
CA ALA A 47 2.08 -9.51 -8.96
C ALA A 47 3.01 -8.57 -8.17
N ASP A 48 3.71 -7.64 -8.84
CA ASP A 48 4.56 -6.62 -8.20
C ASP A 48 3.77 -5.59 -7.36
N ARG A 49 2.45 -5.60 -7.45
CA ARG A 49 1.55 -4.77 -6.65
C ARG A 49 1.23 -5.38 -5.30
N VAL A 50 1.26 -6.71 -5.18
CA VAL A 50 1.00 -7.43 -3.93
C VAL A 50 2.28 -7.48 -3.13
N LEU A 51 2.27 -6.88 -1.94
CA LEU A 51 3.40 -6.87 -1.02
C LEU A 51 3.12 -7.84 0.14
N PRO A 52 4.15 -8.33 0.84
CA PRO A 52 3.96 -9.23 1.97
C PRO A 52 3.03 -8.66 3.05
N ASN A 53 3.08 -7.35 3.28
CA ASN A 53 2.35 -6.66 4.33
C ASN A 53 1.47 -5.51 3.82
N GLY A 54 1.05 -5.55 2.55
CA GLY A 54 0.22 -4.50 1.97
C GLY A 54 0.13 -4.52 0.45
N LEU A 55 -0.08 -3.32 -0.13
CA LEU A 55 -0.31 -3.10 -1.55
C LEU A 55 0.49 -1.89 -2.05
N CYS A 56 1.02 -1.99 -3.27
CA CYS A 56 1.60 -0.86 -3.99
C CYS A 56 0.55 -0.18 -4.88
N MET A 57 0.21 1.07 -4.56
CA MET A 57 -0.73 1.90 -5.31
C MET A 57 -0.07 2.71 -6.45
N LEU A 58 1.20 2.46 -6.76
CA LEU A 58 1.87 3.19 -7.82
C LEU A 58 1.12 2.92 -9.15
N PRO A 59 0.76 3.94 -9.96
CA PRO A 59 -0.01 3.70 -11.17
C PRO A 59 0.69 2.72 -12.14
N PRO A 60 -0.05 1.89 -12.90
CA PRO A 60 0.51 0.92 -13.85
C PRO A 60 1.42 1.52 -14.92
N THR A 61 1.17 2.78 -15.29
CA THR A 61 1.96 3.54 -16.27
C THR A 61 3.31 4.03 -15.73
N GLN A 62 3.55 3.92 -14.41
CA GLN A 62 4.78 4.35 -13.77
C GLN A 62 5.65 3.15 -13.38
N THR A 63 6.97 3.32 -13.47
CA THR A 63 7.96 2.32 -13.06
C THR A 63 8.51 2.65 -11.66
N CYS A 64 8.67 1.61 -10.85
CA CYS A 64 9.24 1.71 -9.50
C CYS A 64 10.70 1.24 -9.51
N ASP A 65 11.61 2.01 -8.93
CA ASP A 65 13.02 1.61 -8.70
C ASP A 65 13.23 1.00 -7.30
N LYS A 66 12.22 1.05 -6.42
CA LYS A 66 12.28 0.58 -5.02
C LYS A 66 12.06 -0.93 -4.88
N GLY A 67 11.51 -1.60 -5.91
CA GLY A 67 11.02 -2.97 -5.80
C GLY A 67 10.02 -3.12 -4.65
N ASN A 68 10.20 -4.15 -3.81
CA ASN A 68 9.33 -4.44 -2.67
C ASN A 68 9.68 -3.66 -1.39
N ALA A 69 10.61 -2.70 -1.44
CA ALA A 69 11.01 -1.88 -0.29
C ALA A 69 10.02 -0.72 -0.04
N CYS A 70 8.73 -1.01 0.02
CA CYS A 70 7.67 -0.01 -0.03
C CYS A 70 7.32 0.62 1.33
N LEU A 71 7.80 0.10 2.46
CA LEU A 71 7.27 0.51 3.76
C LEU A 71 7.42 2.01 4.13
N PRO A 72 8.46 2.75 3.67
CA PRO A 72 8.49 4.22 3.77
C PRO A 72 8.09 4.95 2.45
N CYS A 73 7.55 4.22 1.47
CA CYS A 73 7.18 4.73 0.15
C CYS A 73 5.78 5.37 0.19
N GLY A 74 5.62 6.51 -0.49
CA GLY A 74 4.32 7.20 -0.56
C GLY A 74 3.24 6.45 -1.33
N SER A 75 3.59 5.41 -2.09
CA SER A 75 2.63 4.56 -2.80
C SER A 75 2.23 3.31 -2.02
N PHE A 76 2.74 3.11 -0.80
CA PHE A 76 2.39 1.96 0.02
C PHE A 76 1.03 2.15 0.69
N ALA A 77 0.21 1.10 0.64
CA ALA A 77 -1.02 0.97 1.37
C ALA A 77 -1.02 -0.32 2.20
N THR A 78 -1.65 -0.29 3.37
CA THR A 78 -1.86 -1.47 4.21
C THR A 78 -3.17 -1.35 4.96
N ASP A 79 -3.58 -2.41 5.65
CA ASP A 79 -4.80 -2.44 6.44
C ASP A 79 -4.59 -3.25 7.73
N ARG A 80 -5.66 -3.34 8.51
CA ARG A 80 -5.66 -3.96 9.84
C ARG A 80 -5.32 -5.45 9.83
N THR A 81 -5.50 -6.16 8.70
CA THR A 81 -5.15 -7.59 8.62
C THR A 81 -3.65 -7.85 8.79
N HIS A 82 -2.83 -6.84 8.49
CA HIS A 82 -1.37 -6.90 8.60
C HIS A 82 -0.83 -6.32 9.92
N LEU A 83 -1.69 -5.88 10.84
CA LEU A 83 -1.26 -5.27 12.11
C LEU A 83 -0.26 -6.14 12.90
N PRO A 84 -0.48 -7.46 13.08
CA PRO A 84 0.48 -8.31 13.79
C PRO A 84 1.85 -8.37 13.09
N GLU A 85 1.87 -8.33 11.76
CA GLU A 85 3.11 -8.32 10.98
C GLU A 85 3.87 -7.00 11.14
N HIS A 86 3.17 -5.87 11.11
CA HIS A 86 3.78 -4.55 11.35
C HIS A 86 4.38 -4.46 12.75
N GLN A 87 3.68 -4.96 13.77
CA GLN A 87 4.20 -5.02 15.14
C GLN A 87 5.46 -5.88 15.22
N ALA A 88 5.44 -7.08 14.63
CA ALA A 88 6.61 -7.95 14.59
C ALA A 88 7.79 -7.32 13.82
N GLN A 89 7.52 -6.64 12.70
CA GLN A 89 8.54 -5.94 11.92
C GLN A 89 9.17 -4.79 12.73
N ARG A 90 8.35 -3.99 13.44
CA ARG A 90 8.80 -2.89 14.31
C ARG A 90 9.76 -3.40 15.38
N ASP A 91 9.40 -4.50 16.05
CA ASP A 91 10.19 -5.02 17.17
C ASP A 91 11.52 -5.63 16.69
N ARG A 92 11.51 -6.33 15.55
CA ARG A 92 12.74 -6.78 14.86
C ARG A 92 13.62 -5.59 14.46
N LEU A 93 13.02 -4.52 13.93
CA LEU A 93 13.73 -3.32 13.49
C LEU A 93 14.38 -2.58 14.67
N LYS A 94 13.66 -2.42 15.79
CA LYS A 94 14.22 -1.85 17.04
C LYS A 94 15.44 -2.64 17.51
N THR A 95 15.34 -3.96 17.50
CA THR A 95 16.45 -4.87 17.87
C THR A 95 17.65 -4.71 16.92
N LEU A 96 17.39 -4.64 15.60
CA LEU A 96 18.42 -4.45 14.58
C LEU A 96 19.17 -3.12 14.76
N ILE A 97 18.44 -2.03 14.97
CA ILE A 97 19.01 -0.69 15.20
C ILE A 97 19.92 -0.70 16.43
N SER A 98 19.40 -1.18 17.57
CA SER A 98 20.16 -1.26 18.83
C SER A 98 21.44 -2.09 18.66
N THR A 99 21.32 -3.27 18.03
CA THR A 99 22.45 -4.16 17.79
C THR A 99 23.51 -3.48 16.92
N ARG A 100 23.09 -2.79 15.86
CA ARG A 100 24.03 -2.17 14.92
C ARG A 100 24.74 -0.95 15.50
N ILE A 101 24.04 -0.15 16.31
CA ILE A 101 24.65 0.97 17.04
C ILE A 101 25.74 0.44 17.97
N SER A 102 25.44 -0.58 18.79
CA SER A 102 26.43 -1.17 19.70
C SER A 102 27.63 -1.77 18.96
N GLN A 103 27.39 -2.45 17.83
CA GLN A 103 28.47 -2.99 17.01
C GLN A 103 29.36 -1.90 16.40
N TYR A 104 28.79 -0.77 15.99
CA TYR A 104 29.53 0.36 15.45
C TYR A 104 30.42 0.98 16.52
N GLU A 105 29.86 1.25 17.70
CA GLU A 105 30.59 1.83 18.82
C GLU A 105 31.76 0.94 19.27
N LYS A 106 31.52 -0.38 19.40
CA LYS A 106 32.60 -1.35 19.70
C LYS A 106 33.72 -1.36 18.66
N ARG A 107 33.40 -1.08 17.40
CA ARG A 107 34.37 -1.11 16.30
C ARG A 107 35.15 0.19 16.15
N HIS A 108 34.49 1.33 16.36
CA HIS A 108 35.04 2.65 16.06
C HIS A 108 35.44 3.44 17.31
N GLY A 109 35.03 3.02 18.51
CA GLY A 109 35.32 3.73 19.77
C GLY A 109 34.47 4.99 19.98
N GLU A 110 33.54 5.27 19.06
CA GLU A 110 32.66 6.45 19.08
C GLU A 110 31.21 6.04 18.76
N PRO A 111 30.21 6.78 19.28
CA PRO A 111 28.82 6.50 18.97
C PRO A 111 28.53 6.70 17.48
N MET A 112 27.58 5.93 16.95
CA MET A 112 27.15 6.10 15.56
C MET A 112 26.55 7.50 15.37
N PRO A 113 27.06 8.30 14.42
CA PRO A 113 26.54 9.65 14.21
C PRO A 113 25.09 9.59 13.72
N GLU A 114 24.29 10.55 14.19
CA GLU A 114 22.87 10.69 13.82
C GLU A 114 22.67 10.90 12.31
N THR A 115 23.70 11.43 11.62
CA THR A 115 23.72 11.64 10.16
C THR A 115 24.05 10.38 9.36
N ASN A 116 24.33 9.25 10.01
CA ASN A 116 24.61 8.00 9.33
C ASN A 116 23.42 7.59 8.43
N ILE A 117 23.67 7.43 7.13
CA ILE A 117 22.63 7.18 6.12
C ILE A 117 21.80 5.92 6.44
N TRP A 118 22.44 4.87 6.95
CA TRP A 118 21.75 3.64 7.33
C TRP A 118 20.83 3.89 8.53
N LEU A 119 21.30 4.60 9.55
CA LEU A 119 20.52 4.93 10.75
C LEU A 119 19.33 5.83 10.40
N THR A 120 19.55 6.85 9.59
CA THR A 120 18.49 7.74 9.08
C THR A 120 17.41 6.96 8.34
N GLY A 121 17.80 6.05 7.45
CA GLY A 121 16.86 5.20 6.72
C GLY A 121 16.04 4.29 7.64
N ARG A 122 16.70 3.64 8.61
CA ARG A 122 16.03 2.73 9.56
C ARG A 122 15.10 3.46 10.52
N ARG A 123 15.42 4.69 10.91
CA ARG A 123 14.52 5.53 11.71
C ARG A 123 13.30 6.00 10.95
N ARG A 124 13.45 6.33 9.65
CA ARG A 124 12.30 6.65 8.79
C ARG A 124 11.35 5.45 8.64
N GLU A 125 11.90 4.26 8.45
CA GLU A 125 11.12 3.03 8.41
C GLU A 125 10.40 2.80 9.75
N LEU A 126 11.10 2.98 10.87
CA LEU A 126 10.51 2.83 12.21
C LEU A 126 9.35 3.81 12.44
N ALA A 127 9.52 5.08 12.06
CA ALA A 127 8.47 6.09 12.16
C ALA A 127 7.23 5.74 11.32
N SER A 128 7.44 5.16 10.13
CA SER A 128 6.33 4.69 9.27
C SER A 128 5.57 3.55 9.95
N LEU A 129 6.28 2.56 10.51
CA LEU A 129 5.67 1.46 11.27
C LEU A 129 4.88 1.97 12.47
N GLU A 130 5.43 2.90 13.24
CA GLU A 130 4.76 3.46 14.41
C GLU A 130 3.51 4.25 14.03
N ALA A 131 3.54 5.01 12.94
CA ALA A 131 2.36 5.70 12.41
C ALA A 131 1.27 4.73 11.95
N ILE A 132 1.63 3.70 11.17
CA ILE A 132 0.71 2.65 10.72
C ILE A 132 0.09 1.93 11.92
N ILE A 133 0.90 1.42 12.84
CA ILE A 133 0.42 0.66 14.00
C ILE A 133 -0.51 1.52 14.84
N THR A 134 -0.11 2.75 15.16
CA THR A 134 -0.95 3.69 15.92
C THR A 134 -2.29 3.88 15.23
N ARG A 135 -2.30 4.13 13.91
CA ARG A 135 -3.54 4.34 13.17
C ARG A 135 -4.44 3.11 13.17
N LEU A 136 -3.87 1.92 12.95
CA LEU A 136 -4.62 0.66 12.87
C LEU A 136 -5.15 0.20 14.23
N GLU A 137 -4.45 0.48 15.33
CA GLU A 137 -4.90 0.16 16.69
C GLU A 137 -6.13 0.98 17.10
N HIS A 138 -6.24 2.22 16.63
CA HIS A 138 -7.35 3.13 16.93
C HIS A 138 -8.51 3.05 15.92
N GLU A 139 -8.40 2.21 14.89
CA GLU A 139 -9.46 2.00 13.92
C GLU A 139 -10.46 0.96 14.45
N PRO A 140 -11.76 1.30 14.59
CA PRO A 140 -12.76 0.33 15.02
C PRO A 140 -12.84 -0.81 13.99
N ASP A 141 -13.11 -2.03 14.48
CA ASP A 141 -13.37 -3.19 13.64
C ASP A 141 -14.66 -2.98 12.83
N GLY A 142 -14.60 -2.34 11.66
CA GLY A 142 -15.77 -2.27 10.79
C GLY A 142 -15.82 -1.10 9.83
N GLU A 143 -15.98 -1.48 8.56
CA GLU A 143 -16.31 -0.68 7.39
C GLU A 143 -15.24 0.29 6.89
N ALA A 144 -14.76 0.00 5.68
CA ALA A 144 -14.10 0.97 4.86
C ALA A 144 -15.10 2.09 4.48
N VAL A 145 -15.21 3.09 5.36
CA VAL A 145 -16.03 4.26 5.09
C VAL A 145 -15.29 5.14 4.09
N ALA A 146 -15.88 5.27 2.90
CA ALA A 146 -15.37 6.16 1.88
C ALA A 146 -15.52 7.62 2.38
N GLY A 147 -14.43 8.39 2.36
CA GLY A 147 -14.42 9.76 2.90
C GLY A 147 -15.44 10.69 2.23
N ALA A 148 -15.87 11.74 2.93
CA ALA A 148 -16.79 12.73 2.39
C ALA A 148 -16.28 13.28 1.04
N GLY A 149 -17.06 13.09 -0.03
CA GLY A 149 -16.68 13.46 -1.41
C GLY A 149 -16.35 12.28 -2.34
N SER A 150 -16.30 11.04 -1.83
CA SER A 150 -16.11 9.84 -2.65
C SER A 150 -17.41 9.13 -3.05
N SER A 151 -18.51 9.37 -2.34
CA SER A 151 -19.82 8.72 -2.54
C SER A 151 -20.47 9.01 -3.89
N ASN A 152 -20.07 10.10 -4.58
CA ASN A 152 -20.54 10.47 -5.92
C ASN A 152 -19.45 10.38 -7.00
N ARG A 153 -18.29 9.76 -6.70
CA ARG A 153 -17.28 9.51 -7.73
C ARG A 153 -17.74 8.32 -8.55
N THR A 154 -17.97 8.54 -9.85
CA THR A 154 -18.08 7.44 -10.80
C THR A 154 -16.82 6.59 -10.67
N ASN A 155 -16.97 5.29 -10.40
CA ASN A 155 -15.84 4.37 -10.34
C ASN A 155 -14.97 4.57 -11.58
N LEU A 156 -13.65 4.52 -11.40
CA LEU A 156 -12.73 4.63 -12.52
C LEU A 156 -12.91 3.39 -13.41
N THR A 157 -13.64 3.52 -14.52
CA THR A 157 -13.66 2.46 -15.54
C THR A 157 -12.30 2.42 -16.22
N LEU A 158 -11.42 1.56 -15.70
CA LEU A 158 -10.07 1.36 -16.24
C LEU A 158 -10.18 0.45 -17.47
N VAL A 159 -10.17 1.05 -18.66
CA VAL A 159 -10.14 0.33 -19.94
C VAL A 159 -8.70 -0.09 -20.23
N THR A 160 -8.40 -1.37 -20.02
CA THR A 160 -7.06 -1.96 -20.22
C THR A 160 -6.83 -2.44 -21.65
N ASP A 161 -7.89 -2.74 -22.41
CA ASP A 161 -7.80 -3.15 -23.81
C ASP A 161 -7.37 -1.95 -24.69
N PRO A 162 -6.24 -2.05 -25.43
CA PRO A 162 -5.79 -1.00 -26.32
C PRO A 162 -6.82 -0.55 -27.36
N ALA A 163 -7.66 -1.47 -27.86
CA ALA A 163 -8.67 -1.17 -28.87
C ALA A 163 -9.82 -0.35 -28.26
N GLN A 164 -10.34 -0.80 -27.13
CA GLN A 164 -11.37 -0.06 -26.38
C GLN A 164 -10.85 1.29 -25.86
N ARG A 165 -9.57 1.38 -25.48
CA ARG A 165 -8.95 2.63 -25.03
C ARG A 165 -8.86 3.67 -26.16
N ALA A 166 -8.52 3.23 -27.37
CA ALA A 166 -8.49 4.10 -28.54
C ALA A 166 -9.89 4.63 -28.89
N GLU A 167 -10.90 3.77 -28.82
CA GLU A 167 -12.30 4.11 -29.05
C GLU A 167 -12.82 5.11 -28.01
N LEU A 168 -12.58 4.85 -26.72
CA LEU A 168 -12.98 5.75 -25.63
C LEU A 168 -12.30 7.12 -25.75
N HIS A 169 -11.02 7.15 -26.12
CA HIS A 169 -10.29 8.39 -26.35
C HIS A 169 -10.83 9.18 -27.56
N HIS A 170 -11.27 8.50 -28.61
CA HIS A 170 -11.94 9.12 -29.76
C HIS A 170 -13.30 9.72 -29.36
N GLN A 171 -14.11 8.99 -28.57
CA GLN A 171 -15.41 9.43 -28.07
C GLN A 171 -15.33 10.60 -27.09
N LEU A 172 -14.29 10.65 -26.25
CA LEU A 172 -14.07 11.77 -25.33
C LEU A 172 -13.66 13.03 -26.08
N LYS A 173 -12.84 12.90 -27.14
CA LYS A 173 -12.46 14.03 -28.00
C LYS A 173 -13.67 14.60 -28.75
N SER A 174 -14.55 13.75 -29.28
CA SER A 174 -15.74 14.21 -30.02
C SER A 174 -16.80 14.88 -29.13
N ARG A 175 -16.85 14.57 -27.84
CA ARG A 175 -17.72 15.24 -26.85
C ARG A 175 -17.18 16.57 -26.32
N SER A 176 -15.91 16.89 -26.60
CA SER A 176 -15.21 18.10 -26.10
C SER A 176 -15.18 19.26 -27.11
N HIS A 177 -15.94 19.16 -28.20
CA HIS A 177 -16.23 20.29 -29.08
C HIS A 177 -17.74 20.56 -29.07
N PRO A 178 -18.19 21.80 -28.75
CA PRO A 178 -19.56 22.21 -29.04
C PRO A 178 -19.83 22.23 -30.55
#